data_AF-A0AAJ2G9Z3-F1
#
_entry.id   AF-A0AAJ2G9Z3-F1
#
_cell.length_a   1.000
_cell.length_b   1.000
_cell.length_c   1.000
_cell.angle_alpha   90.00
_cell.angle_beta   90.00
_cell.angle_gamma   90.00
#
_symmetry.space_group_name_H-M   'P 1'
#
loop_
_entity.id
_entity.type
_entity.pdbx_description
1 polymer ?
#
loop_
_entity_poly.entity_id
_entity_poly.type
_entity_poly.pdbx_seq_one_letter_code
_entity_poly.pdbx_strand_id
1 'polypeptide(L)'
;MSFEVETLPNFENEAKRLRRKFASLAGELLDFEQLENNPFIGTALPKGFYKIRLSIKSKGKGKRGGARVIEVAPKSGTHFCST
;
A
#
# COMPACT_ATOMS: atom_id res chain seq x y z
N MET A 1 -7.98 9.07 -15.06
CA MET A 1 -6.85 10.03 -15.05
C MET A 1 -5.58 9.20 -15.01
N SER A 2 -4.40 9.74 -15.28
CA SER A 2 -3.16 8.96 -15.09
C SER A 2 -2.71 9.12 -13.64
N PHE A 3 -2.95 8.12 -12.80
CA PHE A 3 -2.31 8.04 -11.49
C PHE A 3 -0.98 7.29 -11.63
N GLU A 4 0.08 7.83 -11.04
CA GLU A 4 1.40 7.20 -11.04
C GLU A 4 1.76 6.84 -9.60
N VAL A 5 2.02 5.56 -9.38
CA VAL A 5 2.47 5.05 -8.08
C VAL A 5 3.97 4.84 -8.16
N GLU A 6 4.69 5.67 -7.44
CA GLU A 6 6.12 5.50 -7.24
C GLU A 6 6.36 4.70 -5.95
N THR A 7 7.12 3.62 -6.07
CA THR A 7 7.53 2.81 -4.93
C THR A 7 8.96 3.11 -4.53
N LEU A 8 9.23 3.12 -3.23
CA LEU A 8 10.60 3.24 -2.74
C LEU A 8 11.34 1.89 -2.85
N PRO A 9 12.67 1.87 -3.01
CA PRO A 9 13.44 0.62 -3.14
C PRO A 9 13.31 -0.33 -1.94
N ASN A 10 13.10 0.19 -0.74
CA ASN A 10 12.83 -0.63 0.46
C ASN A 10 11.48 -1.35 0.34
N PHE A 11 10.46 -0.65 -0.15
CA PHE A 11 9.13 -1.21 -0.38
C PHE A 11 9.21 -2.35 -1.39
N GLU A 12 9.94 -2.20 -2.50
CA GLU A 12 10.09 -3.26 -3.50
C GLU A 12 10.73 -4.53 -2.93
N ASN A 13 11.81 -4.36 -2.15
CA ASN A 13 12.50 -5.48 -1.51
C ASN A 13 11.60 -6.23 -0.53
N GLU A 14 10.84 -5.49 0.29
CA GLU A 14 9.90 -6.06 1.24
C GLU A 14 8.70 -6.71 0.55
N ALA A 15 8.12 -6.05 -0.45
CA ALA A 15 7.02 -6.56 -1.26
C ALA A 15 7.42 -7.84 -1.99
N LYS A 16 8.63 -7.90 -2.56
CA LYS A 16 9.17 -9.11 -3.19
C LYS A 16 9.30 -10.27 -2.19
N ARG A 17 9.77 -9.99 -0.98
CA ARG A 17 9.85 -11.00 0.09
C ARG A 17 8.47 -11.48 0.52
N LEU A 18 7.53 -10.56 0.69
CA LEU A 18 6.16 -10.86 1.12
C LEU A 18 5.38 -11.61 0.03
N ARG A 19 5.57 -11.26 -1.24
CA ARG A 19 4.95 -11.93 -2.40
C ARG A 19 5.37 -13.39 -2.51
N ARG A 20 6.62 -13.71 -2.19
CA ARG A 20 7.10 -15.10 -2.12
C ARG A 20 6.43 -15.90 -0.99
N LYS A 21 6.07 -15.23 0.10
CA LYS A 21 5.47 -15.85 1.30
C LYS A 21 3.95 -15.96 1.21
N PHE A 22 3.31 -15.02 0.52
CA PHE A 22 1.86 -14.87 0.48
C PHE A 22 1.40 -14.76 -0.98
N ALA A 23 0.82 -15.84 -1.51
CA ALA A 23 0.39 -15.92 -2.90
C ALA A 23 -0.69 -14.89 -3.27
N SER A 24 -1.54 -14.50 -2.31
CA SER A 24 -2.62 -13.53 -2.56
C SER A 24 -2.16 -12.07 -2.60
N LEU A 25 -0.92 -11.79 -2.14
CA LEU A 25 -0.44 -10.42 -1.96
C LEU A 25 -0.55 -9.57 -3.22
N ALA A 26 -0.25 -10.15 -4.38
CA ALA A 26 -0.33 -9.42 -5.64
C ALA A 26 -1.75 -8.89 -5.92
N GLY A 27 -2.78 -9.68 -5.62
CA GLY A 27 -4.17 -9.24 -5.79
C GLY A 27 -4.56 -8.15 -4.81
N GLU A 28 -4.06 -8.19 -3.58
CA GLU A 28 -4.33 -7.14 -2.60
C GLU A 28 -3.56 -5.84 -2.89
N LEU A 29 -2.41 -5.92 -3.58
CA LEU A 29 -1.70 -4.74 -4.07
C LEU A 29 -2.44 -4.06 -5.24
N LEU A 30 -3.21 -4.80 -6.04
CA LEU A 30 -4.04 -4.21 -7.10
C LEU A 30 -5.20 -3.39 -6.54
N ASP A 31 -5.69 -3.70 -5.34
CA ASP A 31 -6.73 -2.90 -4.66
C ASP A 31 -6.25 -1.45 -4.38
N PHE A 32 -4.96 -1.15 -4.50
CA PHE A 32 -4.44 0.22 -4.45
C PHE A 32 -4.84 1.09 -5.64
N GLU A 33 -5.40 0.54 -6.72
CA GLU A 33 -6.06 1.33 -7.78
C GLU A 33 -7.16 2.25 -7.22
N GLN A 34 -7.75 1.90 -6.07
CA GLN A 34 -8.72 2.76 -5.38
C GLN A 34 -8.13 4.09 -4.90
N LEU A 35 -6.79 4.21 -4.79
CA LEU A 35 -6.12 5.46 -4.45
C LEU A 35 -6.32 6.54 -5.51
N GLU A 36 -6.56 6.16 -6.78
CA GLU A 36 -6.90 7.13 -7.83
C GLU A 36 -8.20 7.88 -7.49
N ASN A 37 -9.19 7.16 -6.97
CA ASN A 37 -10.50 7.73 -6.64
C ASN A 37 -10.51 8.37 -5.24
N ASN A 38 -9.67 7.88 -4.32
CA ASN A 38 -9.58 8.41 -2.98
C ASN A 38 -8.12 8.40 -2.48
N PRO A 39 -7.39 9.52 -2.60
CA PRO A 39 -5.98 9.60 -2.21
C PRO A 39 -5.78 9.65 -0.69
N PHE A 40 -6.85 9.64 0.10
CA PHE A 40 -6.80 9.76 1.56
C PHE A 40 -7.22 8.46 2.26
N ILE A 41 -6.99 7.32 1.62
CA ILE A 41 -7.34 6.01 2.17
C ILE A 41 -6.46 5.71 3.40
N GLY A 42 -7.12 5.29 4.48
CA GLY A 42 -6.45 4.83 5.70
C GLY A 42 -6.45 5.84 6.83
N THR A 43 -5.43 5.77 7.69
CA THR A 43 -5.31 6.64 8.87
C THR A 43 -4.26 7.71 8.60
N ALA A 44 -4.66 8.98 8.71
CA ALA A 44 -3.73 10.10 8.61
C ALA A 44 -2.65 10.01 9.71
N LEU A 45 -1.40 10.19 9.29
CA LEU A 45 -0.22 10.33 10.11
C LEU A 45 0.29 11.79 10.02
N PRO A 46 1.16 12.22 10.94
CA PRO A 46 1.76 13.55 10.89
C PRO A 46 2.48 13.78 9.55
N LYS A 47 2.57 15.04 9.12
CA LYS A 47 3.30 15.47 7.90
C LYS A 47 2.72 14.99 6.56
N GLY A 48 1.43 14.65 6.51
CA GLY A 48 0.74 14.29 5.25
C GLY A 48 1.00 12.85 4.79
N PHE A 49 1.40 11.98 5.72
CA PHE A 49 1.50 10.54 5.49
C PHE A 49 0.16 9.87 5.80
N TYR A 50 -0.11 8.75 5.15
CA TYR A 50 -1.31 7.95 5.33
C TYR A 50 -0.90 6.51 5.59
N LYS A 51 -1.56 5.87 6.56
CA LYS A 51 -1.29 4.50 6.96
C LYS A 51 -2.43 3.61 6.51
N ILE A 52 -2.13 2.73 5.57
CA ILE A 52 -3.08 1.76 5.04
C ILE A 52 -2.85 0.41 5.71
N ARG A 53 -3.94 -0.19 6.22
CA ARG A 53 -3.92 -1.54 6.80
C ARG A 53 -4.37 -2.54 5.75
N LEU A 54 -3.42 -3.20 5.10
CA LEU A 54 -3.67 -4.21 4.09
C LEU A 54 -3.97 -5.56 4.74
N SER A 55 -5.08 -6.19 4.38
CA SER A 55 -5.42 -7.54 4.85
C SER A 55 -4.99 -8.57 3.82
N ILE A 56 -3.93 -9.33 4.12
CA ILE A 56 -3.45 -10.41 3.25
C ILE A 56 -4.34 -11.64 3.43
N LYS A 57 -5.16 -11.98 2.41
CA LYS A 57 -6.15 -13.07 2.50
C LYS A 57 -5.49 -14.41 2.76
N SER A 58 -4.38 -14.72 2.07
CA SER A 58 -3.66 -15.99 2.22
C SER A 58 -3.08 -16.21 3.62
N LYS A 59 -2.99 -15.16 4.44
CA LYS A 59 -2.49 -15.24 5.82
C LYS A 59 -3.59 -15.64 6.82
N GLY A 60 -4.88 -15.57 6.44
CA GLY A 60 -6.02 -16.03 7.25
C GLY A 60 -6.24 -15.28 8.58
N LYS A 61 -5.51 -14.20 8.85
CA LYS A 61 -5.54 -13.46 10.13
C LYS A 61 -6.17 -12.05 10.04
N GLY A 62 -6.80 -11.74 8.91
CA GLY A 62 -7.43 -10.45 8.64
C GLY A 62 -6.49 -9.23 8.80
N LYS A 63 -7.07 -8.05 9.05
CA LYS A 63 -6.34 -6.77 9.21
C LYS A 63 -5.37 -6.73 10.41
N ARG A 64 -5.42 -7.68 11.33
CA ARG A 64 -4.49 -7.77 12.48
C ARG A 64 -3.20 -8.49 12.09
N GLY A 65 -3.30 -9.47 11.20
CA GLY A 65 -2.15 -10.21 10.69
C GLY A 65 -1.56 -9.66 9.39
N GLY A 66 -2.23 -8.75 8.69
CA GLY A 66 -1.80 -8.26 7.38
C GLY A 66 -0.56 -7.37 7.36
N ALA A 67 -0.40 -6.61 6.27
CA ALA A 67 0.69 -5.65 6.08
C ALA A 67 0.24 -4.22 6.37
N ARG A 68 1.22 -3.34 6.56
CA ARG A 68 1.00 -1.90 6.67
C ARG A 68 1.74 -1.27 5.52
N VAL A 69 1.08 -0.34 4.84
CA VAL A 69 1.68 0.47 3.79
C VAL A 69 1.54 1.91 4.22
N ILE A 70 2.64 2.65 4.11
CA ILE A 70 2.71 4.07 4.36
C ILE A 70 2.74 4.75 3.00
N GLU A 71 1.87 5.71 2.83
CA GLU A 71 1.71 6.48 1.61
C GLU A 71 1.94 7.95 1.92
N VAL A 72 2.50 8.71 0.98
CA VAL A 72 2.46 10.17 1.01
C VAL A 72 1.41 10.65 0.02
N ALA A 73 0.42 11.39 0.49
CA ALA A 73 -0.60 11.94 -0.40
C ALA A 73 0.04 12.91 -1.41
N PRO A 74 -0.33 12.84 -2.70
CA PRO A 74 0.25 13.67 -3.72
C PRO A 74 -0.04 15.15 -3.49
N LYS A 75 0.98 16.00 -3.63
CA LYS A 75 0.77 17.43 -3.91
C LYS A 75 0.46 17.69 -5.40
N SER A 76 0.74 16.71 -6.26
CA SER A 76 0.54 16.72 -7.72
C SER A 76 0.65 15.28 -8.27
N GLY A 77 -0.44 14.51 -8.31
CA GLY A 77 -0.59 13.25 -9.06
C GLY A 77 0.27 12.02 -8.69
N THR A 78 1.37 12.16 -7.96
CA THR A 78 2.32 11.06 -7.68
C THR A 78 2.17 10.52 -6.25
N HIS A 79 1.88 9.23 -6.13
CA HIS A 79 1.75 8.54 -4.85
C HIS A 79 3.06 7.83 -4.48
N PHE A 80 3.61 8.09 -3.30
CA PHE A 80 4.83 7.41 -2.82
C PHE A 80 4.48 6.31 -1.82
N CYS A 81 4.82 5.07 -2.11
CA CYS A 81 4.63 3.93 -1.19
C CYS A 81 5.92 3.54 -0.45
N SER A 82 5.86 3.51 0.88
CA SER A 82 6.87 2.94 1.79
C SER A 82 6.25 1.89 2.72
N THR A 83 7.07 1.02 3.29
CA THR A 83 6.68 0.06 4.35
C THR A 83 6.68 0.69 5.75
#